data_AF-A0A562UYL7-F1
#
_entry.id   AF-A0A562UYL7-F1
#
_cell.length_a   1.000
_cell.length_b   1.000
_cell.length_c   1.000
_cell.angle_alpha   90.00
_cell.angle_beta   90.00
_cell.angle_gamma   90.00
#
_symmetry.space_group_name_H-M   'P 1'
#
loop_
_entity.id
_entity.type
_entity.pdbx_description
1 polymer ?
#
loop_
_entity_poly.entity_id
_entity_poly.type
_entity_poly.pdbx_seq_one_letter_code
_entity_poly.pdbx_strand_id
1 'polypeptide(L)'
;MSNLPPADVIDPFAGTPAAPPPPAAPPAPREVRWPHLAWDGVLVAALAATVAVLWTTGNRALPGSPDLAAATLLGFLPYLLTGMSVAVSLRAGVPNLAAAGTVFLSATAYAVVLPEAGTTIAVLAAAGVAVAATLLIAGCVTLLRVPAWAACLGTGAAAVTGAAWWRPEAVSGLGGGWAWGPVESWTAVGAAVALSLLGGVAMSFTSARVRLRRAARVAAAERGTGGAGTLWTVVLVSQLLAAAAGVMVFAPEAPVLQPGFGAYTTLTFLAFGMTLLGGTGLYGARGGFVGTVTAGVLILGVARHLPEFAEIVPAVALLVGIPVARLVGGPAPAAAAVPDVPEPATTTVPLPVVPVQPVAPPAEPPPVDTAETLPVRPAPAAPFDADTRLQQYWPTEPVPQPTEPPPPPAPVTPVEADRTGTPFYRPPAD
;
A
#
# COMPACT_ATOMS: atom_id res chain seq x y z
N MET A 1 -15.64 -47.08 70.12
CA MET A 1 -16.41 -45.87 69.76
C MET A 1 -15.41 -44.81 69.33
N SER A 2 -15.21 -44.69 68.01
CA SER A 2 -14.14 -43.91 67.41
C SER A 2 -14.64 -42.51 67.07
N ASN A 3 -14.04 -41.49 67.67
CA ASN A 3 -14.26 -40.09 67.33
C ASN A 3 -13.49 -39.75 66.05
N LEU A 4 -14.18 -39.75 64.91
CA LEU A 4 -13.67 -39.12 63.71
C LEU A 4 -13.96 -37.61 63.79
N PRO A 5 -12.99 -36.73 63.49
CA PRO A 5 -13.24 -35.29 63.41
C PRO A 5 -14.23 -34.99 62.28
N PRO A 6 -15.06 -33.93 62.41
CA PRO A 6 -15.98 -33.52 61.36
C PRO A 6 -15.20 -33.23 60.08
N ALA A 7 -15.66 -33.82 58.97
CA ALA A 7 -15.08 -33.59 57.66
C ALA A 7 -15.11 -32.08 57.36
N ASP A 8 -13.93 -31.50 57.16
CA ASP A 8 -13.79 -30.13 56.67
C ASP A 8 -14.61 -29.99 55.39
N VAL A 9 -15.66 -29.16 55.46
CA VAL A 9 -16.44 -28.73 54.31
C VAL A 9 -15.51 -27.87 53.47
N ILE A 10 -14.80 -28.49 52.52
CA ILE A 10 -14.09 -27.79 51.46
C ILE A 10 -15.17 -27.09 50.64
N ASP A 11 -15.35 -25.79 50.87
CA ASP A 11 -16.22 -24.97 50.04
C ASP A 11 -15.64 -24.94 48.62
N PRO A 12 -16.27 -25.61 47.63
CA PRO A 12 -15.77 -25.65 46.26
C PRO A 12 -15.87 -24.27 45.57
N PHE A 13 -16.47 -23.28 46.25
CA PHE A 13 -16.57 -21.89 45.83
C PHE A 13 -15.69 -20.95 46.66
N ALA A 14 -14.79 -21.46 47.50
CA ALA A 14 -13.72 -20.66 48.09
C ALA A 14 -12.92 -20.04 46.93
N GLY A 15 -13.24 -18.78 46.65
CA GLY A 15 -13.07 -18.16 45.35
C GLY A 15 -11.67 -18.34 44.78
N THR A 16 -11.61 -18.76 43.53
CA THR A 16 -10.39 -18.73 42.71
C THR A 16 -9.75 -17.36 42.92
N PRO A 17 -8.49 -17.28 43.41
CA PRO A 17 -7.81 -16.02 43.63
C PRO A 17 -7.96 -15.17 42.37
N ALA A 18 -8.48 -13.94 42.52
CA ALA A 18 -8.66 -13.05 41.40
C ALA A 18 -7.35 -12.99 40.62
N ALA A 19 -7.39 -13.36 39.33
CA ALA A 19 -6.20 -13.37 38.50
C ALA A 19 -5.49 -12.02 38.63
N PRO A 20 -4.16 -12.00 38.83
CA PRO A 20 -3.44 -10.75 38.97
C PRO A 20 -3.77 -9.85 37.78
N PRO A 21 -4.00 -8.54 38.01
CA PRO A 21 -4.31 -7.62 36.93
C PRO A 21 -3.22 -7.74 35.87
N PRO A 22 -3.58 -7.79 34.57
CA PRO A 22 -2.59 -7.93 33.51
C PRO A 22 -1.55 -6.80 33.64
N PRO A 23 -0.27 -7.10 33.42
CA PRO A 23 0.79 -6.11 33.52
C PRO A 23 0.43 -4.91 32.65
N ALA A 24 0.57 -3.71 33.23
CA ALA A 24 0.26 -2.47 32.52
C ALA A 24 1.03 -2.45 31.19
N ALA A 25 0.30 -2.29 30.08
CA ALA A 25 0.92 -2.25 28.76
C ALA A 25 2.00 -1.14 28.75
N PRO A 26 3.21 -1.43 28.24
CA PRO A 26 4.26 -0.43 28.20
C PRO A 26 3.77 0.80 27.42
N PRO A 27 4.18 2.01 27.82
CA PRO A 27 3.77 3.23 27.14
C PRO A 27 4.16 3.12 25.66
N ALA A 28 3.21 3.45 24.77
CA ALA A 28 3.45 3.39 23.35
C ALA A 28 4.70 4.24 23.00
N PRO A 29 5.67 3.70 22.23
CA PRO A 29 6.89 4.42 21.92
C PRO A 29 6.56 5.77 21.28
N ARG A 30 7.10 6.84 21.86
CA ARG A 30 6.84 8.21 21.43
C ARG A 30 7.33 8.37 20.00
N GLU A 31 6.43 8.77 19.11
CA GLU A 31 6.76 8.86 17.70
C GLU A 31 7.63 10.09 17.42
N VAL A 32 8.81 9.84 16.88
CA VAL A 32 9.80 10.87 16.59
C VAL A 32 9.52 11.47 15.22
N ARG A 33 9.10 12.75 15.18
CA ARG A 33 8.76 13.47 13.93
C ARG A 33 9.96 14.17 13.28
N TRP A 34 11.08 14.32 14.00
CA TRP A 34 12.24 15.08 13.52
C TRP A 34 12.86 14.52 12.22
N PRO A 35 12.96 13.18 11.98
CA PRO A 35 13.61 12.67 10.77
C PRO A 35 12.89 13.10 9.49
N HIS A 36 11.55 13.16 9.54
CA HIS A 36 10.74 13.66 8.43
C HIS A 36 10.99 15.14 8.16
N LEU A 37 11.07 15.95 9.22
CA LEU A 37 11.31 17.38 9.07
C LEU A 37 12.73 17.65 8.54
N ALA A 38 13.72 16.89 9.01
CA ALA A 38 15.09 16.98 8.49
C ALA A 38 15.15 16.57 7.02
N TRP A 39 14.47 15.49 6.63
CA TRP A 39 14.42 15.05 5.24
C TRP A 39 13.68 16.03 4.33
N ASP A 40 12.54 16.57 4.77
CA ASP A 40 11.82 17.62 4.04
C ASP A 40 12.75 18.86 3.87
N GLY A 41 13.56 19.19 4.88
CA GLY A 41 14.59 20.23 4.78
C GLY A 41 15.69 19.91 3.74
N VAL A 42 16.16 18.67 3.68
CA VAL A 42 17.12 18.21 2.67
C VAL A 42 16.52 18.29 1.26
N LEU A 43 15.26 17.88 1.07
CA LEU A 43 14.58 18.00 -0.22
C LEU A 43 14.41 19.46 -0.65
N VAL A 44 14.07 20.35 0.28
CA VAL A 44 13.98 21.79 0.00
C VAL A 44 15.34 22.37 -0.38
N ALA A 45 16.41 22.00 0.34
CA ALA A 45 17.76 22.45 0.03
C ALA A 45 18.24 21.92 -1.34
N ALA A 46 17.98 20.64 -1.65
CA ALA A 46 18.30 20.04 -2.94
C ALA A 46 17.53 20.73 -4.08
N LEU A 47 16.24 21.00 -3.88
CA LEU A 47 15.43 21.75 -4.84
C LEU A 47 15.98 23.16 -5.06
N ALA A 48 16.32 23.88 -4.00
CA ALA A 48 16.92 25.21 -4.09
C ALA A 48 18.25 25.18 -4.85
N ALA A 49 19.10 24.17 -4.61
CA ALA A 49 20.35 23.97 -5.34
C ALA A 49 20.09 23.68 -6.82
N THR A 50 19.12 22.83 -7.16
CA THR A 50 18.74 22.56 -8.56
C THR A 50 18.25 23.84 -9.25
N VAL A 51 17.39 24.63 -8.59
CA VAL A 51 16.93 25.92 -9.13
C VAL A 51 18.13 26.87 -9.33
N ALA A 52 19.05 26.95 -8.38
CA ALA A 52 20.25 27.79 -8.50
C ALA A 52 21.17 27.33 -9.66
N VAL A 53 21.36 26.02 -9.84
CA VAL A 53 22.14 25.46 -10.96
C VAL A 53 21.47 25.78 -12.30
N LEU A 54 20.15 25.57 -12.40
CA LEU A 54 19.39 25.91 -13.61
C LEU A 54 19.51 27.40 -13.93
N TRP A 55 19.47 28.26 -12.91
CA TRP A 55 19.60 29.71 -13.08
C TRP A 55 21.00 30.11 -13.56
N THR A 56 22.05 29.56 -12.94
CA THR A 56 23.45 29.96 -13.19
C THR A 56 24.00 29.38 -14.50
N THR A 57 23.55 28.21 -14.92
CA THR A 57 23.98 27.59 -16.19
C THR A 57 23.32 28.22 -17.41
N GLY A 58 22.48 29.25 -17.22
CA GLY A 58 21.72 29.88 -18.32
C GLY A 58 20.78 28.89 -19.00
N ASN A 59 20.50 27.75 -18.35
CA ASN A 59 19.65 26.72 -18.90
C ASN A 59 18.24 27.31 -18.87
N ARG A 60 17.73 27.69 -20.06
CA ARG A 60 16.39 28.25 -20.28
C ARG A 60 15.26 27.33 -19.80
N ALA A 61 15.61 26.16 -19.26
CA ALA A 61 14.75 25.29 -18.48
C ALA A 61 14.14 25.95 -17.24
N LEU A 62 14.77 27.01 -16.68
CA LEU A 62 14.03 27.97 -15.86
C LEU A 62 13.35 28.98 -16.80
N PRO A 63 12.02 28.96 -16.86
CA PRO A 63 11.24 29.85 -17.69
C PRO A 63 11.65 31.31 -17.47
N GLY A 64 12.10 31.98 -18.53
CA GLY A 64 12.40 33.41 -18.49
C GLY A 64 11.16 34.28 -18.25
N SER A 65 9.96 33.68 -18.31
CA SER A 65 8.68 34.31 -17.99
C SER A 65 7.85 33.44 -17.02
N PRO A 66 7.03 34.05 -16.15
CA PRO A 66 6.14 33.33 -15.25
C PRO A 66 5.12 32.44 -15.99
N ASP A 67 4.75 32.81 -17.22
CA ASP A 67 3.80 32.06 -18.04
C ASP A 67 4.39 30.73 -18.50
N LEU A 68 5.65 30.73 -18.92
CA LEU A 68 6.34 29.51 -19.35
C LEU A 68 6.64 28.60 -18.14
N ALA A 69 6.71 29.16 -16.92
CA ALA A 69 6.74 28.39 -15.67
C ALA A 69 5.41 27.75 -15.33
N ALA A 70 4.33 28.50 -15.49
CA ALA A 70 3.00 27.96 -15.32
C ALA A 70 2.76 26.78 -16.28
N ALA A 71 3.09 26.96 -17.56
CA ALA A 71 2.97 25.91 -18.58
C ALA A 71 3.84 24.69 -18.29
N THR A 72 5.11 24.89 -17.91
CA THR A 72 6.03 23.78 -17.59
C THR A 72 5.56 22.98 -16.37
N LEU A 73 5.10 23.66 -15.32
CA LEU A 73 4.56 23.01 -14.12
C LEU A 73 3.22 22.32 -14.40
N LEU A 74 2.41 22.89 -15.29
CA LEU A 74 1.17 22.28 -15.75
C LEU A 74 1.44 20.99 -16.53
N GLY A 75 2.42 20.97 -17.43
CA GLY A 75 2.85 19.76 -18.14
C GLY A 75 3.41 18.67 -17.20
N PHE A 76 3.90 19.05 -16.03
CA PHE A 76 4.35 18.11 -14.98
C PHE A 76 3.20 17.54 -14.14
N LEU A 77 2.02 18.14 -14.17
CA LEU A 77 0.88 17.79 -13.33
C LEU A 77 0.44 16.32 -13.43
N PRO A 78 0.42 15.67 -14.62
CA PRO A 78 0.12 14.23 -14.73
C PRO A 78 1.05 13.38 -13.87
N TYR A 79 2.35 13.66 -13.90
CA TYR A 79 3.33 12.93 -13.10
C TYR A 79 3.12 13.18 -11.61
N LEU A 80 2.93 14.44 -11.21
CA LEU A 80 2.71 14.80 -9.82
C LEU A 80 1.46 14.12 -9.25
N LEU A 81 0.33 14.19 -9.95
CA LEU A 81 -0.93 13.57 -9.54
C LEU A 81 -0.81 12.04 -9.49
N THR A 82 -0.05 11.43 -10.39
CA THR A 82 0.24 9.99 -10.33
C THR A 82 1.09 9.64 -9.10
N GLY A 83 2.12 10.45 -8.79
CA GLY A 83 2.90 10.32 -7.55
C GLY A 83 2.03 10.46 -6.31
N MET A 84 1.14 11.47 -6.28
CA MET A 84 0.18 11.66 -5.18
C MET A 84 -0.77 10.47 -5.03
N SER A 85 -1.25 9.91 -6.15
CA SER A 85 -2.07 8.69 -6.16
C SER A 85 -1.36 7.53 -5.46
N VAL A 86 -0.09 7.28 -5.80
CA VAL A 86 0.75 6.27 -5.16
C VAL A 86 0.99 6.59 -3.69
N ALA A 87 1.29 7.85 -3.35
CA ALA A 87 1.50 8.30 -1.97
C ALA A 87 0.28 8.07 -1.06
N VAL A 88 -0.93 8.38 -1.54
CA VAL A 88 -2.18 8.11 -0.79
C VAL A 88 -2.31 6.61 -0.48
N SER A 89 -2.06 5.75 -1.47
CA SER A 89 -2.17 4.30 -1.32
C SER A 89 -1.10 3.71 -0.38
N LEU A 90 0.16 4.14 -0.51
CA LEU A 90 1.26 3.70 0.34
C LEU A 90 1.07 4.13 1.79
N ARG A 91 0.50 5.31 2.06
CA ARG A 91 0.17 5.73 3.44
C ARG A 91 -0.83 4.80 4.13
N ALA A 92 -1.69 4.14 3.35
CA ALA A 92 -2.60 3.11 3.84
C ALA A 92 -1.98 1.70 3.88
N GLY A 93 -0.69 1.56 3.51
CA GLY A 93 -0.02 0.26 3.42
C GLY A 93 -0.46 -0.60 2.24
N VAL A 94 -1.08 0.01 1.22
CA VAL A 94 -1.58 -0.69 0.03
C VAL A 94 -0.85 -0.14 -1.19
N PRO A 95 0.21 -0.79 -1.70
CA PRO A 95 0.89 -0.31 -2.90
C PRO A 95 -0.04 -0.42 -4.12
N ASN A 96 -0.56 0.71 -4.59
CA ASN A 96 -1.45 0.74 -5.75
C ASN A 96 -0.66 0.67 -7.07
N LEU A 97 -0.41 -0.54 -7.55
CA LEU A 97 0.18 -0.79 -8.87
C LEU A 97 -0.79 -0.51 -10.03
N ALA A 98 -2.08 -0.30 -9.76
CA ALA A 98 -3.05 0.03 -10.79
C ALA A 98 -3.00 1.50 -11.19
N ALA A 99 -2.43 2.38 -10.35
CA ALA A 99 -2.46 3.83 -10.54
C ALA A 99 -2.04 4.24 -11.96
N ALA A 100 -0.85 3.83 -12.42
CA ALA A 100 -0.38 4.16 -13.76
C ALA A 100 -1.30 3.60 -14.87
N GLY A 101 -1.85 2.40 -14.72
CA GLY A 101 -2.79 1.83 -15.69
C GLY A 101 -4.09 2.63 -15.76
N THR A 102 -4.60 3.08 -14.61
CA THR A 102 -5.76 3.98 -14.52
C THR A 102 -5.48 5.32 -15.21
N VAL A 103 -4.27 5.89 -15.12
CA VAL A 103 -3.87 7.09 -15.90
C VAL A 103 -4.11 6.86 -17.39
N PHE A 104 -3.58 5.77 -17.96
CA PHE A 104 -3.72 5.48 -19.40
C PHE A 104 -5.18 5.28 -19.80
N LEU A 105 -5.92 4.43 -19.07
CA LEU A 105 -7.31 4.14 -19.45
C LEU A 105 -8.22 5.37 -19.27
N SER A 106 -8.02 6.18 -18.23
CA SER A 106 -8.74 7.44 -18.07
C SER A 106 -8.38 8.47 -19.14
N ALA A 107 -7.11 8.56 -19.56
CA ALA A 107 -6.70 9.40 -20.68
C ALA A 107 -7.37 8.95 -21.98
N THR A 108 -7.40 7.65 -22.27
CA THR A 108 -8.10 7.10 -23.45
C THR A 108 -9.61 7.34 -23.39
N ALA A 109 -10.25 7.10 -22.24
CA ALA A 109 -11.69 7.35 -22.08
C ALA A 109 -12.03 8.82 -22.29
N TYR A 110 -11.23 9.74 -21.71
CA TYR A 110 -11.38 11.17 -21.93
C TYR A 110 -11.25 11.52 -23.42
N ALA A 111 -10.19 11.05 -24.07
CA ALA A 111 -9.90 11.30 -25.48
C ALA A 111 -11.01 10.84 -26.43
N VAL A 112 -11.58 9.67 -26.18
CA VAL A 112 -12.63 9.08 -27.02
C VAL A 112 -13.95 9.84 -26.87
N VAL A 113 -14.28 10.27 -25.65
CA VAL A 113 -15.59 10.90 -25.34
C VAL A 113 -15.60 12.39 -25.63
N LEU A 114 -14.45 13.07 -25.53
CA LEU A 114 -14.34 14.53 -25.70
C LEU A 114 -14.93 15.07 -27.01
N PRO A 115 -14.65 14.50 -28.21
CA PRO A 115 -15.14 15.04 -29.48
C PRO A 115 -16.66 14.96 -29.63
N GLU A 116 -17.31 13.96 -29.03
CA GLU A 116 -18.73 13.67 -29.22
C GLU A 116 -19.61 14.29 -28.12
N ALA A 117 -19.13 14.30 -26.88
CA ALA A 117 -19.93 14.62 -25.70
C ALA A 117 -19.41 15.84 -24.91
N GLY A 118 -18.29 16.43 -25.34
CA GLY A 118 -17.69 17.60 -24.72
C GLY A 118 -16.99 17.33 -23.38
N THR A 119 -16.39 18.38 -22.82
CA THR A 119 -15.46 18.30 -21.69
C THR A 119 -16.07 17.66 -20.44
N THR A 120 -17.28 18.06 -20.04
CA THR A 120 -17.90 17.58 -18.80
C THR A 120 -18.12 16.07 -18.83
N ILE A 121 -18.66 15.54 -19.94
CA ILE A 121 -18.94 14.11 -20.07
C ILE A 121 -17.63 13.33 -20.21
N ALA A 122 -16.62 13.87 -20.88
CA ALA A 122 -15.29 13.26 -20.96
C ALA A 122 -14.60 13.16 -19.59
N VAL A 123 -14.66 14.20 -18.75
CA VAL A 123 -14.15 14.14 -17.36
C VAL A 123 -14.92 13.10 -16.54
N LEU A 124 -16.24 13.03 -16.69
CA LEU A 124 -17.05 12.01 -16.02
C LEU A 124 -16.70 10.60 -16.49
N ALA A 125 -16.39 10.40 -17.78
CA ALA A 125 -15.93 9.12 -18.31
C ALA A 125 -14.57 8.71 -17.70
N ALA A 126 -13.63 9.65 -17.62
CA ALA A 126 -12.34 9.43 -16.95
C ALA A 126 -12.50 9.09 -15.46
N ALA A 127 -13.39 9.77 -14.75
CA ALA A 127 -13.73 9.47 -13.36
C ALA A 127 -14.44 8.12 -13.21
N GLY A 128 -15.28 7.75 -14.17
CA GLY A 128 -15.93 6.44 -14.25
C GLY A 128 -14.92 5.29 -14.30
N VAL A 129 -13.81 5.46 -15.02
CA VAL A 129 -12.69 4.50 -15.03
C VAL A 129 -12.09 4.33 -13.63
N ALA A 130 -11.88 5.42 -12.88
CA ALA A 130 -11.38 5.33 -11.50
C ALA A 130 -12.35 4.60 -10.56
N VAL A 131 -13.65 4.86 -10.68
CA VAL A 131 -14.70 4.17 -9.91
C VAL A 131 -14.73 2.69 -10.26
N ALA A 132 -14.69 2.33 -11.54
CA ALA A 132 -14.66 0.95 -12.00
C ALA A 132 -13.41 0.20 -11.49
N ALA A 133 -12.23 0.81 -11.61
CA ALA A 133 -10.98 0.25 -11.10
C ALA A 133 -11.03 0.07 -9.57
N THR A 134 -11.65 1.00 -8.84
CA THR A 134 -11.86 0.89 -7.39
C THR A 134 -12.78 -0.28 -7.04
N LEU A 135 -13.93 -0.39 -7.71
CA LEU A 135 -14.88 -1.48 -7.50
C LEU A 135 -14.23 -2.84 -7.78
N LEU A 136 -13.42 -2.93 -8.84
CA LEU A 136 -12.69 -4.14 -9.20
C LEU A 136 -11.65 -4.51 -8.13
N ILE A 137 -10.74 -3.60 -7.80
CA ILE A 137 -9.68 -3.86 -6.81
C ILE A 137 -10.30 -4.19 -5.45
N ALA A 138 -11.19 -3.33 -4.97
CA ALA A 138 -11.75 -3.48 -3.65
C ALA A 138 -12.67 -4.72 -3.58
N GLY A 139 -13.43 -5.02 -4.63
CA GLY A 139 -14.21 -6.26 -4.74
C GLY A 139 -13.35 -7.51 -4.76
N CYS A 140 -12.25 -7.54 -5.53
CA CYS A 140 -11.30 -8.66 -5.52
C CYS A 140 -10.70 -8.88 -4.13
N VAL A 141 -10.34 -7.81 -3.42
CA VAL A 141 -9.75 -7.90 -2.08
C VAL A 141 -10.78 -8.31 -1.04
N THR A 142 -11.98 -7.71 -1.03
CA THR A 142 -12.97 -7.97 0.03
C THR A 142 -13.81 -9.21 -0.21
N LEU A 143 -14.24 -9.46 -1.45
CA LEU A 143 -15.14 -10.58 -1.81
C LEU A 143 -14.34 -11.84 -2.12
N LEU A 144 -13.34 -11.71 -3.00
CA LEU A 144 -12.55 -12.85 -3.48
C LEU A 144 -11.30 -13.12 -2.62
N ARG A 145 -10.98 -12.24 -1.66
CA ARG A 145 -9.81 -12.34 -0.77
C ARG A 145 -8.49 -12.45 -1.54
N VAL A 146 -8.44 -11.86 -2.74
CA VAL A 146 -7.21 -11.77 -3.53
C VAL A 146 -6.24 -10.85 -2.81
N PRO A 147 -4.94 -11.18 -2.73
CA PRO A 147 -3.93 -10.27 -2.20
C PRO A 147 -3.99 -8.91 -2.91
N ALA A 148 -4.00 -7.82 -2.15
CA ALA A 148 -4.21 -6.48 -2.71
C ALA A 148 -3.20 -6.11 -3.82
N TRP A 149 -1.93 -6.52 -3.67
CA TRP A 149 -0.92 -6.28 -4.70
C TRP A 149 -1.26 -6.97 -6.04
N ALA A 150 -1.82 -8.18 -5.99
CA ALA A 150 -2.20 -8.94 -7.18
C ALA A 150 -3.44 -8.33 -7.85
N ALA A 151 -4.43 -7.91 -7.05
CA ALA A 151 -5.61 -7.20 -7.56
C ALA A 151 -5.23 -5.87 -8.23
N CYS A 152 -4.34 -5.09 -7.62
CA CYS A 152 -3.80 -3.86 -8.21
C CYS A 152 -3.00 -4.12 -9.49
N LEU A 153 -2.11 -5.11 -9.50
CA LEU A 153 -1.31 -5.46 -10.67
C LEU A 153 -2.20 -5.90 -11.84
N GLY A 154 -3.15 -6.80 -11.59
CA GLY A 154 -4.10 -7.27 -12.60
C GLY A 154 -4.97 -6.15 -13.15
N THR A 155 -5.45 -5.25 -12.27
CA THR A 155 -6.24 -4.08 -12.68
C THR A 155 -5.41 -3.10 -13.52
N GLY A 156 -4.15 -2.84 -13.14
CA GLY A 156 -3.24 -2.01 -13.90
C GLY A 156 -2.93 -2.58 -15.28
N ALA A 157 -2.63 -3.88 -15.36
CA ALA A 157 -2.39 -4.59 -16.62
C ALA A 157 -3.62 -4.60 -17.54
N ALA A 158 -4.81 -4.85 -16.98
CA ALA A 158 -6.06 -4.78 -17.72
C ALA A 158 -6.35 -3.36 -18.23
N ALA A 159 -6.07 -2.34 -17.42
CA ALA A 159 -6.30 -0.94 -17.80
C ALA A 159 -5.35 -0.48 -18.92
N VAL A 160 -4.05 -0.77 -18.84
CA VAL A 160 -3.11 -0.42 -19.93
C VAL A 160 -3.40 -1.19 -21.21
N THR A 161 -3.76 -2.48 -21.10
CA THR A 161 -4.13 -3.29 -22.28
C THR A 161 -5.43 -2.78 -22.89
N GLY A 162 -6.44 -2.48 -22.07
CA GLY A 162 -7.70 -1.89 -22.54
C GLY A 162 -7.50 -0.54 -23.22
N ALA A 163 -6.63 0.32 -22.67
CA ALA A 163 -6.26 1.59 -23.28
C ALA A 163 -5.62 1.40 -24.67
N ALA A 164 -4.72 0.43 -24.80
CA ALA A 164 -4.08 0.09 -26.07
C ALA A 164 -5.05 -0.51 -27.10
N TRP A 165 -6.05 -1.28 -26.66
CA TRP A 165 -7.06 -1.89 -27.54
C TRP A 165 -8.13 -0.90 -28.02
N TRP A 166 -8.52 0.06 -27.17
CA TRP A 166 -9.72 0.85 -27.46
C TRP A 166 -9.53 1.81 -28.63
N ARG A 167 -8.52 2.70 -28.57
CA ARG A 167 -8.04 3.55 -29.68
C ARG A 167 -6.67 4.14 -29.34
N PRO A 168 -5.54 3.53 -29.73
CA PRO A 168 -4.21 4.04 -29.39
C PRO A 168 -3.93 5.43 -29.99
N GLU A 169 -4.50 5.73 -31.16
CA GLU A 169 -4.34 7.02 -31.84
C GLU A 169 -5.08 8.19 -31.15
N ALA A 170 -6.10 7.89 -30.35
CA ALA A 170 -6.93 8.91 -29.68
C ALA A 170 -6.11 9.72 -28.66
N VAL A 171 -5.05 9.14 -28.09
CA VAL A 171 -4.20 9.81 -27.09
C VAL A 171 -3.09 10.62 -27.76
N SER A 172 -2.59 10.18 -28.92
CA SER A 172 -1.51 10.86 -29.66
C SER A 172 -1.96 12.10 -30.44
N GLY A 173 -3.26 12.26 -30.71
CA GLY A 173 -3.79 13.36 -31.53
C GLY A 173 -4.36 14.56 -30.76
N LEU A 174 -4.47 14.49 -29.43
CA LEU A 174 -5.17 15.50 -28.62
C LEU A 174 -4.25 16.37 -27.75
N GLY A 175 -2.93 16.27 -27.94
CA GLY A 175 -1.99 17.18 -27.28
C GLY A 175 -2.35 18.64 -27.58
N GLY A 176 -2.66 19.42 -26.54
CA GLY A 176 -3.03 20.83 -26.69
C GLY A 176 -4.52 21.11 -26.91
N GLY A 177 -5.42 20.16 -26.64
CA GLY A 177 -6.87 20.36 -26.80
C GLY A 177 -7.48 21.41 -25.85
N TRP A 178 -6.80 21.78 -24.77
CA TRP A 178 -7.23 22.86 -23.86
C TRP A 178 -6.31 24.07 -24.00
N ALA A 179 -6.91 25.23 -24.29
CA ALA A 179 -6.24 26.52 -24.14
C ALA A 179 -6.21 26.88 -22.65
N TRP A 180 -5.04 26.74 -22.03
CA TRP A 180 -4.81 27.20 -20.67
C TRP A 180 -4.17 28.57 -20.70
N GLY A 181 -4.79 29.55 -20.04
CA GLY A 181 -4.12 30.80 -19.72
C GLY A 181 -3.16 30.63 -18.54
N PRO A 182 -2.32 31.64 -18.26
CA PRO A 182 -1.39 31.61 -17.13
C PRO A 182 -2.09 31.45 -15.78
N VAL A 183 -3.25 32.09 -15.61
CA VAL A 183 -4.02 32.05 -14.35
C VAL A 183 -4.59 30.65 -14.11
N GLU A 184 -5.16 30.04 -15.13
CA GLU A 184 -5.70 28.68 -15.07
C GLU A 184 -4.57 27.67 -14.77
N SER A 185 -3.41 27.86 -15.39
CA SER A 185 -2.23 27.02 -15.16
C SER A 185 -1.75 27.10 -13.70
N TRP A 186 -1.59 28.32 -13.17
CA TRP A 186 -1.20 28.53 -11.77
C TRP A 186 -2.25 28.03 -10.78
N THR A 187 -3.54 28.18 -11.09
CA THR A 187 -4.61 27.68 -10.22
C THR A 187 -4.65 26.14 -10.20
N ALA A 188 -4.44 25.47 -11.33
CA ALA A 188 -4.35 24.00 -11.37
C ALA A 188 -3.13 23.46 -10.61
N VAL A 189 -1.95 24.05 -10.82
CA VAL A 189 -0.73 23.69 -10.09
C VAL A 189 -0.91 23.98 -8.60
N GLY A 190 -1.41 25.16 -8.25
CA GLY A 190 -1.69 25.56 -6.87
C GLY A 190 -2.68 24.64 -6.19
N ALA A 191 -3.73 24.18 -6.89
CA ALA A 191 -4.71 23.24 -6.38
C ALA A 191 -4.08 21.86 -6.10
N ALA A 192 -3.23 21.34 -6.98
CA ALA A 192 -2.54 20.07 -6.74
C ALA A 192 -1.56 20.16 -5.56
N VAL A 193 -0.81 21.26 -5.46
CA VAL A 193 0.08 21.53 -4.31
C VAL A 193 -0.74 21.63 -3.03
N ALA A 194 -1.82 22.42 -3.01
CA ALA A 194 -2.71 22.55 -1.87
C ALA A 194 -3.30 21.19 -1.46
N LEU A 195 -3.74 20.37 -2.42
CA LEU A 195 -4.25 19.03 -2.17
C LEU A 195 -3.18 18.12 -1.54
N SER A 196 -1.93 18.21 -2.01
CA SER A 196 -0.83 17.47 -1.41
C SER A 196 -0.54 17.92 0.02
N LEU A 197 -0.52 19.23 0.27
CA LEU A 197 -0.31 19.81 1.60
C LEU A 197 -1.43 19.40 2.56
N LEU A 198 -2.68 19.54 2.14
CA LEU A 198 -3.84 19.11 2.92
C LEU A 198 -3.81 17.60 3.19
N GLY A 199 -3.44 16.79 2.19
CA GLY A 199 -3.23 15.36 2.36
C GLY A 199 -2.11 15.03 3.36
N GLY A 200 -0.99 15.77 3.31
CA GLY A 200 0.11 15.65 4.27
C GLY A 200 -0.30 16.04 5.70
N VAL A 201 -0.98 17.17 5.86
CA VAL A 201 -1.50 17.66 7.14
C VAL A 201 -2.54 16.70 7.71
N ALA A 202 -3.50 16.25 6.92
CA ALA A 202 -4.51 15.27 7.34
C ALA A 202 -3.85 13.98 7.87
N MET A 203 -2.75 13.56 7.25
CA MET A 203 -1.99 12.37 7.63
C MET A 203 -1.09 12.59 8.85
N SER A 204 -0.84 13.82 9.26
CA SER A 204 -0.08 14.13 10.48
C SER A 204 -0.89 13.84 11.76
N PHE A 205 -2.21 13.83 11.66
CA PHE A 205 -3.09 13.50 12.78
C PHE A 205 -2.99 12.01 13.13
N THR A 206 -2.76 11.73 14.42
CA THR A 206 -2.64 10.35 14.94
C THR A 206 -3.90 9.53 14.68
N SER A 207 -5.09 10.14 14.75
CA SER A 207 -6.37 9.48 14.50
C SER A 207 -6.50 8.94 13.07
N ALA A 208 -6.12 9.74 12.07
CA ALA A 208 -6.11 9.33 10.67
C ALA A 208 -5.14 8.15 10.44
N ARG A 209 -3.95 8.23 11.03
CA ARG A 209 -2.94 7.16 10.93
C ARG A 209 -3.36 5.87 11.60
N VAL A 210 -4.00 5.94 12.78
CA VAL A 210 -4.54 4.76 13.46
C VAL A 210 -5.63 4.11 12.63
N ARG A 211 -6.54 4.90 12.02
CA ARG A 211 -7.58 4.37 11.12
C ARG A 211 -6.98 3.68 9.91
N LEU A 212 -5.97 4.28 9.27
CA LEU A 212 -5.29 3.70 8.12
C LEU A 212 -4.51 2.44 8.48
N ARG A 213 -3.79 2.43 9.61
CA ARG A 213 -3.12 1.23 10.13
C ARG A 213 -4.10 0.10 10.42
N ARG A 214 -5.27 0.42 10.98
CA ARG A 214 -6.35 -0.57 11.18
C ARG A 214 -6.84 -1.10 9.85
N ALA A 215 -7.10 -0.24 8.86
CA ALA A 215 -7.52 -0.66 7.52
C ALA A 215 -6.49 -1.57 6.84
N ALA A 216 -5.20 -1.26 6.97
CA ALA A 216 -4.10 -2.09 6.44
C ALA A 216 -4.08 -3.49 7.06
N ARG A 217 -4.31 -3.59 8.38
CA ARG A 217 -4.38 -4.88 9.09
C ARG A 217 -5.65 -5.67 8.76
N VAL A 218 -6.77 -4.98 8.57
CA VAL A 218 -8.05 -5.57 8.16
C VAL A 218 -7.98 -6.18 6.76
N ALA A 219 -7.21 -5.58 5.85
CA ALA A 219 -6.94 -6.17 4.53
C ALA A 219 -6.15 -7.49 4.59
N ALA A 220 -5.47 -7.78 5.71
CA ALA A 220 -4.61 -8.95 5.88
C ALA A 220 -5.22 -10.07 6.76
N ALA A 221 -5.98 -9.78 7.82
CA ALA A 221 -6.40 -10.81 8.79
C ALA A 221 -7.83 -10.68 9.37
N GLU A 222 -8.36 -9.47 9.58
CA GLU A 222 -9.61 -9.28 10.35
C GLU A 222 -10.70 -8.55 9.55
N ARG A 223 -11.76 -9.26 9.15
CA ARG A 223 -12.84 -8.76 8.27
C ARG A 223 -13.90 -7.93 9.00
N GLY A 224 -13.50 -6.88 9.71
CA GLY A 224 -14.45 -5.90 10.24
C GLY A 224 -15.00 -4.99 9.12
N THR A 225 -16.31 -4.71 9.12
CA THR A 225 -16.99 -3.82 8.16
C THR A 225 -16.36 -2.42 8.09
N GLY A 226 -15.84 -1.91 9.21
CA GLY A 226 -15.19 -0.59 9.29
C GLY A 226 -13.85 -0.48 8.55
N GLY A 227 -13.07 -1.58 8.46
CA GLY A 227 -11.79 -1.56 7.74
C GLY A 227 -11.97 -1.60 6.22
N ALA A 228 -12.99 -2.31 5.74
CA ALA A 228 -13.37 -2.32 4.33
C ALA A 228 -13.71 -0.89 3.86
N GLY A 229 -14.61 -0.17 4.52
CA GLY A 229 -14.98 1.20 4.11
C GLY A 229 -13.78 2.16 3.99
N THR A 230 -12.80 2.03 4.89
CA THR A 230 -11.56 2.82 4.84
C THR A 230 -10.69 2.44 3.63
N LEU A 231 -10.50 1.14 3.36
CA LEU A 231 -9.78 0.66 2.18
C LEU A 231 -10.41 1.18 0.89
N TRP A 232 -11.73 1.02 0.76
CA TRP A 232 -12.51 1.50 -0.38
C TRP A 232 -12.31 2.99 -0.61
N THR A 233 -12.36 3.80 0.45
CA THR A 233 -12.18 5.25 0.37
C THR A 233 -10.76 5.62 -0.08
N VAL A 234 -9.73 4.97 0.47
CA VAL A 234 -8.33 5.23 0.07
C VAL A 234 -8.09 4.86 -1.38
N VAL A 235 -8.54 3.66 -1.80
CA VAL A 235 -8.39 3.20 -3.18
C VAL A 235 -9.14 4.14 -4.11
N LEU A 236 -10.35 4.58 -3.77
CA LEU A 236 -11.11 5.53 -4.56
C LEU A 236 -10.37 6.86 -4.75
N VAL A 237 -9.87 7.46 -3.66
CA VAL A 237 -9.12 8.73 -3.74
C VAL A 237 -7.85 8.57 -4.57
N SER A 238 -7.13 7.46 -4.38
CA SER A 238 -5.94 7.11 -5.18
C SER A 238 -6.29 6.99 -6.66
N GLN A 239 -7.37 6.30 -7.02
CA GLN A 239 -7.77 6.13 -8.41
C GLN A 239 -8.33 7.41 -9.03
N LEU A 240 -9.03 8.26 -8.27
CA LEU A 240 -9.48 9.57 -8.75
C LEU A 240 -8.31 10.50 -9.05
N LEU A 241 -7.25 10.48 -8.23
CA LEU A 241 -6.01 11.21 -8.53
C LEU A 241 -5.33 10.69 -9.81
N ALA A 242 -5.32 9.37 -10.02
CA ALA A 242 -4.80 8.77 -11.24
C ALA A 242 -5.66 9.12 -12.47
N ALA A 243 -6.99 9.14 -12.35
CA ALA A 243 -7.86 9.59 -13.43
C ALA A 243 -7.65 11.07 -13.76
N ALA A 244 -7.51 11.92 -12.74
CA ALA A 244 -7.19 13.33 -12.92
C ALA A 244 -5.83 13.50 -13.61
N ALA A 245 -4.82 12.69 -13.25
CA ALA A 245 -3.55 12.65 -13.97
C ALA A 245 -3.74 12.30 -15.45
N GLY A 246 -4.60 11.31 -15.76
CA GLY A 246 -4.93 10.92 -17.14
C GLY A 246 -5.57 12.03 -17.96
N VAL A 247 -6.48 12.82 -17.36
CA VAL A 247 -7.05 14.00 -18.01
C VAL A 247 -5.99 15.09 -18.24
N MET A 248 -5.09 15.28 -17.28
CA MET A 248 -4.05 16.32 -17.39
C MET A 248 -2.98 16.01 -18.44
N VAL A 249 -2.94 14.80 -19.02
CA VAL A 249 -2.04 14.46 -20.15
C VAL A 249 -2.32 15.34 -21.37
N PHE A 250 -3.52 15.90 -21.49
CA PHE A 250 -3.89 16.80 -22.58
C PHE A 250 -3.56 18.28 -22.30
N ALA A 251 -2.94 18.58 -21.15
CA ALA A 251 -2.48 19.93 -20.84
C ALA A 251 -1.31 20.36 -21.74
N PRO A 252 -1.12 21.67 -21.98
CA PRO A 252 0.03 22.20 -22.70
C PRO A 252 1.35 21.72 -22.06
N GLU A 253 2.34 21.43 -22.89
CA GLU A 253 3.67 20.95 -22.47
C GLU A 253 3.65 19.62 -21.68
N ALA A 254 2.48 18.97 -21.57
CA ALA A 254 2.39 17.64 -21.00
C ALA A 254 3.08 16.63 -21.93
N PRO A 255 3.76 15.63 -21.36
CA PRO A 255 4.37 14.56 -22.13
C PRO A 255 3.31 13.81 -22.94
N VAL A 256 3.64 13.44 -24.17
CA VAL A 256 2.82 12.48 -24.92
C VAL A 256 2.97 11.11 -24.27
N LEU A 257 1.96 10.70 -23.49
CA LEU A 257 1.90 9.35 -22.94
C LEU A 257 1.34 8.41 -24.01
N GLN A 258 2.23 7.73 -24.75
CA GLN A 258 1.80 6.64 -25.62
C GLN A 258 1.41 5.42 -24.77
N PRO A 259 0.17 4.91 -24.86
CA PRO A 259 -0.24 3.72 -24.12
C PRO A 259 0.63 2.51 -24.50
N GLY A 260 1.27 1.91 -23.50
CA GLY A 260 2.13 0.75 -23.69
C GLY A 260 2.83 0.33 -22.40
N PHE A 261 3.32 -0.92 -22.36
CA PHE A 261 3.98 -1.46 -21.17
C PHE A 261 5.23 -0.66 -20.77
N GLY A 262 6.02 -0.17 -21.72
CA GLY A 262 7.20 0.65 -21.43
C GLY A 262 6.85 1.98 -20.73
N ALA A 263 5.83 2.68 -21.25
CA ALA A 263 5.34 3.92 -20.65
C ALA A 263 4.68 3.67 -19.27
N TYR A 264 3.94 2.56 -19.13
CA TYR A 264 3.38 2.11 -17.85
C TYR A 264 4.46 1.86 -16.78
N THR A 265 5.51 1.13 -17.13
CA THR A 265 6.61 0.85 -16.21
C THR A 265 7.36 2.14 -15.83
N THR A 266 7.65 3.00 -16.79
CA THR A 266 8.33 4.28 -16.57
C THR A 266 7.54 5.19 -15.63
N LEU A 267 6.23 5.35 -15.90
CA LEU A 267 5.34 6.16 -15.06
C LEU A 267 5.19 5.57 -13.66
N THR A 268 5.12 4.25 -13.54
CA THR A 268 5.09 3.55 -12.24
C THR A 268 6.37 3.81 -11.46
N PHE A 269 7.54 3.60 -12.07
CA PHE A 269 8.83 3.86 -11.41
C PHE A 269 8.98 5.32 -10.99
N LEU A 270 8.56 6.26 -11.85
CA LEU A 270 8.57 7.67 -11.52
C LEU A 270 7.65 7.98 -10.33
N ALA A 271 6.42 7.47 -10.33
CA ALA A 271 5.43 7.71 -9.27
C ALA A 271 5.88 7.13 -7.92
N PHE A 272 6.42 5.90 -7.90
CA PHE A 272 7.00 5.31 -6.70
C PHE A 272 8.28 6.04 -6.28
N GLY A 273 9.15 6.40 -7.22
CA GLY A 273 10.37 7.18 -6.97
C GLY A 273 10.07 8.52 -6.31
N MET A 274 9.17 9.34 -6.88
CA MET A 274 8.71 10.60 -6.27
C MET A 274 8.17 10.39 -4.86
N THR A 275 7.40 9.32 -4.66
CA THR A 275 6.73 9.06 -3.38
C THR A 275 7.70 8.61 -2.28
N LEU A 276 8.60 7.68 -2.61
CA LEU A 276 9.59 7.14 -1.68
C LEU A 276 10.69 8.16 -1.39
N LEU A 277 11.17 8.87 -2.42
CA LEU A 277 12.10 9.98 -2.25
C LEU A 277 11.45 11.14 -1.48
N GLY A 278 10.14 11.33 -1.61
CA GLY A 278 9.33 12.21 -0.77
C GLY A 278 9.19 11.76 0.69
N GLY A 279 9.87 10.68 1.11
CA GLY A 279 9.88 10.18 2.49
C GLY A 279 8.63 9.40 2.88
N THR A 280 7.83 8.94 1.93
CA THR A 280 6.71 8.02 2.22
C THR A 280 7.25 6.61 2.43
N GLY A 281 6.95 6.01 3.59
CA GLY A 281 7.42 4.67 3.93
C GLY A 281 6.69 3.57 3.14
N LEU A 282 7.42 2.52 2.75
CA LEU A 282 6.87 1.33 2.06
C LEU A 282 5.80 0.60 2.87
N TYR A 283 5.90 0.63 4.20
CA TYR A 283 4.98 -0.04 5.12
C TYR A 283 3.86 0.88 5.64
N GLY A 284 3.73 2.08 5.07
CA GLY A 284 2.67 3.03 5.37
C GLY A 284 2.77 3.78 6.70
N ALA A 285 1.74 4.60 6.97
CA ALA A 285 1.54 5.45 8.15
C ALA A 285 2.55 6.58 8.42
N ARG A 286 3.61 6.71 7.62
CA ARG A 286 4.60 7.80 7.71
C ARG A 286 4.90 8.32 6.31
N GLY A 287 4.78 9.63 6.13
CA GLY A 287 5.13 10.30 4.88
C GLY A 287 5.42 11.77 5.11
N GLY A 288 6.29 12.34 4.27
CA GLY A 288 6.59 13.77 4.28
C GLY A 288 5.32 14.61 4.04
N PHE A 289 5.31 15.83 4.59
CA PHE A 289 4.18 16.75 4.44
C PHE A 289 4.11 17.28 3.01
N VAL A 290 5.27 17.63 2.47
CA VAL A 290 5.46 18.23 1.14
C VAL A 290 6.31 17.34 0.24
N GLY A 291 6.94 16.31 0.81
CA GLY A 291 8.02 15.55 0.18
C GLY A 291 7.70 15.01 -1.22
N THR A 292 6.50 14.49 -1.51
CA THR A 292 6.17 13.98 -2.86
C THR A 292 6.19 15.10 -3.91
N VAL A 293 5.66 16.29 -3.58
CA VAL A 293 5.69 17.45 -4.48
C VAL A 293 7.13 17.91 -4.66
N THR A 294 7.87 18.11 -3.57
CA THR A 294 9.25 18.59 -3.62
C THR A 294 10.16 17.61 -4.38
N ALA A 295 10.03 16.31 -4.13
CA ALA A 295 10.75 15.26 -4.86
C ALA A 295 10.37 15.23 -6.34
N GLY A 296 9.08 15.39 -6.66
CA GLY A 296 8.62 15.49 -8.04
C GLY A 296 9.24 16.67 -8.79
N VAL A 297 9.20 17.87 -8.21
CA VAL A 297 9.81 19.07 -8.81
C VAL A 297 11.33 18.92 -8.92
N LEU A 298 11.99 18.31 -7.92
CA LEU A 298 13.42 18.00 -7.97
C LEU A 298 13.74 17.06 -9.14
N ILE A 299 13.00 15.96 -9.27
CA ILE A 299 13.17 14.98 -10.35
C ILE A 299 12.96 15.63 -11.73
N LEU A 300 11.93 16.48 -11.86
CA LEU A 300 11.71 17.27 -13.07
C LEU A 300 12.92 18.17 -13.38
N GLY A 301 13.41 18.90 -12.38
CA GLY A 301 14.57 19.78 -12.53
C GLY A 301 15.83 19.03 -12.97
N VAL A 302 16.08 17.85 -12.38
CA VAL A 302 17.20 16.97 -12.76
C VAL A 302 17.03 16.47 -14.19
N ALA A 303 15.86 15.95 -14.56
CA ALA A 303 15.61 15.45 -15.91
C ALA A 303 15.73 16.55 -16.99
N ARG A 304 15.38 17.79 -16.65
CA ARG A 304 15.56 18.95 -17.53
C ARG A 304 17.01 19.41 -17.63
N HIS A 305 17.78 19.28 -16.56
CA HIS A 305 19.20 19.63 -16.55
C HIS A 305 20.05 18.59 -17.29
N LEU A 306 19.64 17.31 -17.23
CA LEU A 306 20.36 16.15 -17.75
C LEU A 306 19.46 15.36 -18.73
N PRO A 307 19.11 15.94 -19.88
CA PRO A 307 18.16 15.33 -20.82
C PRO A 307 18.63 13.98 -21.35
N GLU A 308 19.93 13.77 -21.51
CA GLU A 308 20.53 12.50 -21.93
C GLU A 308 20.30 11.35 -20.93
N PHE A 309 19.94 11.66 -19.69
CA PHE A 309 19.63 10.68 -18.64
C PHE A 309 18.14 10.64 -18.27
N ALA A 310 17.28 11.41 -18.93
CA ALA A 310 15.86 11.56 -18.54
C ALA A 310 15.11 10.21 -18.46
N GLU A 311 15.46 9.24 -19.30
CA GLU A 311 14.84 7.91 -19.31
C GLU A 311 15.19 7.05 -18.09
N ILE A 312 16.40 7.21 -17.53
CA ILE A 312 16.86 6.45 -16.37
C ILE A 312 16.53 7.13 -15.03
N VAL A 313 16.23 8.44 -15.05
CA VAL A 313 15.89 9.22 -13.86
C VAL A 313 14.78 8.57 -13.01
N PRO A 314 13.66 8.06 -13.56
CA PRO A 314 12.65 7.33 -12.79
C PRO A 314 13.19 6.13 -12.03
N ALA A 315 14.06 5.33 -12.67
CA ALA A 315 14.66 4.15 -12.05
C ALA A 315 15.64 4.54 -10.95
N VAL A 316 16.48 5.57 -11.17
CA VAL A 316 17.41 6.10 -10.16
C VAL A 316 16.62 6.68 -8.97
N ALA A 317 15.57 7.44 -9.23
CA ALA A 317 14.72 8.00 -8.18
C ALA A 317 14.07 6.91 -7.33
N LEU A 318 13.62 5.81 -7.95
CA LEU A 318 13.10 4.64 -7.24
C LEU A 318 14.19 3.96 -6.39
N LEU A 319 15.36 3.70 -6.97
CA LEU A 319 16.49 3.04 -6.29
C LEU A 319 17.01 3.85 -5.09
N VAL A 320 17.09 5.18 -5.22
CA VAL A 320 17.48 6.09 -4.13
C VAL A 320 16.34 6.27 -3.13
N GLY A 321 15.08 6.28 -3.59
CA GLY A 321 13.91 6.41 -2.73
C GLY A 321 13.75 5.27 -1.73
N ILE A 322 14.11 4.03 -2.09
CA ILE A 322 14.02 2.86 -1.19
C ILE A 322 14.84 3.02 0.10
N PRO A 323 16.17 3.28 0.07
CA PRO A 323 16.95 3.47 1.28
C PRO A 323 16.51 4.73 2.06
N VAL A 324 16.12 5.81 1.37
CA VAL A 324 15.55 7.01 2.00
C VAL A 324 14.29 6.66 2.80
N ALA A 325 13.35 5.93 2.19
CA ALA A 325 12.13 5.51 2.86
C ALA A 325 12.39 4.64 4.10
N ARG A 326 13.49 3.87 4.10
CA ARG A 326 13.96 3.10 5.27
C ARG A 326 14.58 3.98 6.34
N LEU A 327 15.46 4.89 5.98
CA LEU A 327 16.15 5.80 6.90
C LEU A 327 15.15 6.74 7.60
N VAL A 328 14.24 7.32 6.82
CA VAL A 328 13.24 8.28 7.31
C VAL A 328 12.10 7.57 8.06
N GLY A 329 11.69 6.39 7.58
CA GLY A 329 10.65 5.59 8.21
C GLY A 329 11.05 4.99 9.57
N GLY A 330 12.36 4.92 9.87
CA GLY A 330 12.92 4.23 11.02
C GLY A 330 12.95 2.71 10.83
N PRO A 331 13.64 1.97 11.74
CA PRO A 331 13.61 0.52 11.71
C PRO A 331 12.15 0.07 11.70
N ALA A 332 11.81 -0.86 10.80
CA ALA A 332 10.52 -1.52 10.85
C ALA A 332 10.32 -1.98 12.29
N PRO A 333 9.15 -1.77 12.92
CA PRO A 333 8.90 -2.35 14.23
C PRO A 333 9.19 -3.83 14.05
N ALA A 334 10.32 -4.30 14.61
CA ALA A 334 10.76 -5.68 14.53
C ALA A 334 9.53 -6.45 14.95
N ALA A 335 8.87 -7.11 13.99
CA ALA A 335 7.46 -7.48 14.05
C ALA A 335 7.23 -7.94 15.47
N ALA A 336 6.69 -7.04 16.31
CA ALA A 336 6.85 -7.17 17.76
C ALA A 336 6.16 -8.49 17.98
N ALA A 337 6.97 -9.53 18.25
CA ALA A 337 6.53 -10.91 18.20
C ALA A 337 5.25 -10.84 18.98
N VAL A 338 4.12 -11.01 18.28
CA VAL A 338 2.82 -10.92 18.95
C VAL A 338 3.05 -11.90 20.07
N PRO A 339 3.18 -11.43 21.33
CA PRO A 339 3.73 -12.29 22.38
C PRO A 339 2.85 -13.50 22.28
N ASP A 340 3.44 -14.66 21.94
CA ASP A 340 2.69 -15.88 21.64
C ASP A 340 1.64 -15.89 22.72
N VAL A 341 0.40 -15.55 22.35
CA VAL A 341 -0.67 -15.55 23.34
C VAL A 341 -0.67 -17.02 23.66
N PRO A 342 -0.17 -17.43 24.85
CA PRO A 342 0.10 -18.83 25.09
C PRO A 342 -1.24 -19.49 24.80
N GLU A 343 -1.26 -20.29 23.73
CA GLU A 343 -2.45 -20.95 23.24
C GLU A 343 -3.13 -21.48 24.50
N PRO A 344 -4.33 -20.98 24.86
CA PRO A 344 -4.86 -21.14 26.21
C PRO A 344 -4.74 -22.61 26.50
N ALA A 345 -3.81 -22.95 27.41
CA ALA A 345 -3.36 -24.32 27.59
C ALA A 345 -4.64 -25.11 27.68
N THR A 346 -4.89 -25.97 26.68
CA THR A 346 -6.14 -26.70 26.59
C THR A 346 -6.11 -27.57 27.82
N THR A 347 -6.67 -27.02 28.89
CA THR A 347 -6.80 -27.68 30.15
C THR A 347 -7.92 -28.60 29.77
N THR A 348 -7.54 -29.79 29.32
CA THR A 348 -8.39 -30.97 29.32
C THR A 348 -8.77 -31.14 30.79
N VAL A 349 -9.69 -30.29 31.25
CA VAL A 349 -10.54 -30.59 32.39
C VAL A 349 -11.22 -31.86 31.91
N PRO A 350 -10.94 -33.02 32.52
CA PRO A 350 -11.70 -34.21 32.21
C PRO A 350 -13.13 -33.80 32.49
N LEU A 351 -13.94 -33.67 31.44
CA LEU A 351 -15.37 -33.52 31.60
C LEU A 351 -15.79 -34.65 32.55
N PRO A 352 -16.51 -34.36 33.65
CA PRO A 352 -17.02 -35.42 34.50
C PRO A 352 -17.76 -36.37 33.56
N VAL A 353 -17.27 -37.61 33.49
CA VAL A 353 -17.93 -38.69 32.77
C VAL A 353 -19.24 -38.88 33.52
N VAL A 354 -20.28 -38.17 33.10
CA VAL A 354 -21.63 -38.42 33.57
C VAL A 354 -21.96 -39.80 33.03
N PRO A 355 -22.11 -40.83 33.89
CA PRO A 355 -22.51 -42.13 33.40
C PRO A 355 -23.85 -41.95 32.70
N VAL A 356 -23.88 -42.29 31.41
CA VAL A 356 -25.12 -42.30 30.63
C VAL A 356 -26.04 -43.31 31.30
N GLN A 357 -27.00 -42.82 32.09
CA GLN A 357 -28.06 -43.69 32.59
C GLN A 357 -28.82 -44.23 31.38
N PRO A 358 -29.07 -45.55 31.32
CA PRO A 358 -29.91 -46.13 30.28
C PRO A 358 -31.26 -45.42 30.29
N VAL A 359 -31.56 -44.69 29.22
CA VAL A 359 -32.86 -44.05 29.02
C VAL A 359 -33.87 -45.20 28.88
N ALA A 360 -34.80 -45.30 29.84
CA ALA A 360 -35.92 -46.21 29.74
C ALA A 360 -36.70 -45.91 28.44
N PRO A 361 -37.20 -46.93 27.72
CA PRO A 361 -37.95 -46.71 26.49
C PRO A 361 -39.12 -45.75 26.73
N PRO A 362 -39.42 -44.85 25.77
CA PRO A 362 -40.41 -43.80 25.97
C PRO A 362 -41.78 -44.44 26.23
N ALA A 363 -42.43 -44.02 27.32
CA ALA A 363 -43.86 -44.30 27.51
C ALA A 363 -44.65 -43.63 26.38
N GLU A 364 -45.63 -44.35 25.86
CA GLU A 364 -46.50 -43.94 24.76
C GLU A 364 -47.11 -42.55 25.05
N PRO A 365 -46.99 -41.58 24.12
CA PRO A 365 -47.47 -40.23 24.36
C PRO A 365 -49.00 -40.21 24.44
N PRO A 366 -49.59 -39.46 25.40
CA PRO A 366 -51.04 -39.26 25.43
C PRO A 366 -51.50 -38.48 24.18
N PRO A 367 -52.76 -38.65 23.76
CA PRO A 367 -53.30 -37.97 22.59
C PRO A 367 -53.21 -36.45 22.76
N VAL A 368 -52.56 -35.80 21.80
CA VAL A 368 -52.36 -34.36 21.75
C VAL A 368 -53.66 -33.70 21.29
N ASP A 369 -54.26 -32.91 22.17
CA ASP A 369 -55.39 -32.04 21.83
C ASP A 369 -54.85 -30.79 21.10
N THR A 370 -55.27 -30.61 19.85
CA THR A 370 -54.75 -29.59 18.94
C THR A 370 -55.40 -28.24 19.21
N ALA A 371 -54.91 -27.47 20.18
CA ALA A 371 -55.30 -26.06 20.32
C ALA A 371 -54.33 -25.20 21.16
N GLU A 372 -53.03 -25.17 20.86
CA GLU A 372 -52.19 -24.05 21.32
C GLU A 372 -50.88 -23.91 20.52
N THR A 373 -50.87 -22.95 19.58
CA THR A 373 -49.65 -22.51 18.89
C THR A 373 -48.89 -21.53 19.78
N LEU A 374 -47.83 -22.00 20.45
CA LEU A 374 -46.85 -21.13 21.10
C LEU A 374 -45.83 -20.59 20.08
N PRO A 375 -45.36 -19.33 20.23
CA PRO A 375 -44.38 -18.73 19.33
C PRO A 375 -42.99 -19.35 19.53
N VAL A 376 -42.40 -19.84 18.43
CA VAL A 376 -41.03 -20.37 18.36
C VAL A 376 -40.03 -19.25 18.67
N ARG A 377 -39.33 -19.36 19.79
CA ARG A 377 -38.18 -18.49 20.13
C ARG A 377 -36.93 -19.02 19.43
N PRO A 378 -36.21 -18.20 18.62
CA PRO A 378 -34.98 -18.66 17.97
C PRO A 378 -33.89 -18.96 19.01
N ALA A 379 -33.18 -20.07 18.82
CA ALA A 379 -32.06 -20.47 19.66
C ALA A 379 -30.89 -19.45 19.55
N PRO A 380 -30.20 -19.10 20.65
CA PRO A 380 -29.01 -18.26 20.59
C PRO A 380 -27.90 -18.97 19.84
N ALA A 381 -27.29 -18.28 18.87
CA ALA A 381 -26.14 -18.77 18.13
C ALA A 381 -24.95 -19.00 19.08
N ALA A 382 -24.33 -20.17 19.00
CA ALA A 382 -23.11 -20.48 19.74
C ALA A 382 -21.97 -19.52 19.34
N PRO A 383 -21.10 -19.11 20.28
CA PRO A 383 -19.92 -18.31 19.95
C PRO A 383 -18.97 -19.15 19.09
N PHE A 384 -18.71 -18.68 17.88
CA PHE A 384 -17.71 -19.27 16.99
C PHE A 384 -16.31 -18.95 17.52
N ASP A 385 -15.55 -19.99 17.82
CA ASP A 385 -14.16 -19.89 18.26
C ASP A 385 -13.26 -19.45 17.10
N ALA A 386 -12.69 -18.26 17.21
CA ALA A 386 -12.03 -17.54 16.10
C ALA A 386 -10.53 -17.84 15.98
N ASP A 387 -9.95 -18.58 16.94
CA ASP A 387 -8.50 -18.64 17.11
C ASP A 387 -7.77 -19.65 16.18
N THR A 388 -8.48 -20.56 15.52
CA THR A 388 -7.84 -21.59 14.66
C THR A 388 -7.50 -21.15 13.23
N ARG A 389 -7.72 -19.89 12.83
CA ARG A 389 -7.53 -19.42 11.43
C ARG A 389 -6.30 -18.57 11.16
N LEU A 390 -5.47 -18.26 12.16
CA LEU A 390 -4.32 -17.37 11.98
C LEU A 390 -3.02 -18.08 11.53
N GLN A 391 -2.99 -19.41 11.43
CA GLN A 391 -1.77 -20.16 11.05
C GLN A 391 -1.56 -20.39 9.55
N GLN A 392 -2.39 -19.85 8.67
CA GLN A 392 -2.20 -20.01 7.22
C GLN A 392 -2.05 -18.64 6.54
N TYR A 393 -0.82 -18.14 6.46
CA TYR A 393 -0.10 -17.86 5.19
C TYR A 393 1.12 -16.96 5.47
N TRP A 394 2.27 -17.61 5.64
CA TRP A 394 3.59 -17.29 5.08
C TRP A 394 4.45 -18.51 5.40
N PRO A 395 5.25 -19.05 4.47
CA PRO A 395 6.30 -19.98 4.87
C PRO A 395 7.26 -19.15 5.73
N THR A 396 7.15 -19.31 7.06
CA THR A 396 8.25 -18.96 7.93
C THR A 396 9.45 -19.74 7.42
N GLU A 397 10.59 -19.07 7.29
CA GLU A 397 11.86 -19.76 7.13
C GLU A 397 11.89 -20.93 8.14
N PRO A 398 12.29 -22.14 7.73
CA PRO A 398 12.41 -23.23 8.67
C PRO A 398 13.29 -22.74 9.81
N VAL A 399 12.73 -22.72 11.03
CA VAL A 399 13.48 -22.42 12.24
C VAL A 399 14.71 -23.33 12.20
N PRO A 400 15.94 -22.79 12.17
CA PRO A 400 17.11 -23.63 12.14
C PRO A 400 17.05 -24.54 13.35
N GLN A 401 16.86 -25.84 13.10
CA GLN A 401 16.98 -26.81 14.17
C GLN A 401 18.37 -26.65 14.78
N PRO A 402 18.52 -26.82 16.12
CA PRO A 402 19.83 -26.84 16.74
C PRO A 402 20.69 -27.86 15.99
N THR A 403 21.63 -27.36 15.19
CA THR A 403 22.51 -28.23 14.42
C THR A 403 23.42 -28.90 15.44
N GLU A 404 23.44 -30.22 15.40
CA GLU A 404 24.40 -31.04 16.11
C GLU A 404 25.81 -30.47 15.83
N PRO A 405 26.67 -30.31 16.86
CA PRO A 405 27.99 -29.72 16.68
C PRO A 405 28.74 -30.45 15.56
N PRO A 406 29.36 -29.72 14.61
CA PRO A 406 29.97 -30.34 13.45
C PRO A 406 31.02 -31.36 13.89
N PRO A 407 31.08 -32.54 13.24
CA PRO A 407 32.12 -33.52 13.53
C PRO A 407 33.50 -32.90 13.30
N PRO A 408 34.51 -33.32 14.09
CA PRO A 408 35.86 -32.77 13.98
C PRO A 408 36.38 -32.93 12.54
N PRO A 409 37.12 -31.94 12.02
CA PRO A 409 37.57 -31.95 10.64
C PRO A 409 38.42 -33.19 10.37
N ALA A 410 38.09 -33.89 9.28
CA ALA A 410 38.86 -35.02 8.81
C ALA A 410 40.31 -34.59 8.52
N PRO A 411 41.31 -35.45 8.80
CA PRO A 411 42.70 -35.14 8.52
C PRO A 411 42.91 -34.84 7.04
N VAL A 412 43.47 -33.67 6.75
CA VAL A 412 43.77 -33.18 5.41
C VAL A 412 44.82 -34.10 4.80
N THR A 413 44.44 -34.85 3.76
CA THR A 413 45.41 -35.54 2.91
C THR A 413 46.03 -34.52 1.94
N PRO A 414 47.36 -34.57 1.69
CA PRO A 414 48.01 -33.63 0.81
C PRO A 414 47.50 -33.83 -0.63
N VAL A 415 46.87 -32.80 -1.19
CA VAL A 415 46.47 -32.80 -2.60
C VAL A 415 47.69 -32.50 -3.45
N GLU A 416 48.00 -33.47 -4.31
CA GLU A 416 49.03 -33.46 -5.34
C GLU A 416 48.77 -32.32 -6.34
N ALA A 417 49.64 -31.33 -6.32
CA ALA A 417 49.60 -30.20 -7.24
C ALA A 417 50.19 -30.64 -8.58
N ASP A 418 49.35 -31.04 -9.54
CA ASP A 418 49.78 -31.22 -10.92
C ASP A 418 48.91 -30.44 -11.93
N ARG A 419 49.60 -29.52 -12.60
CA ARG A 419 49.41 -29.00 -13.96
C ARG A 419 48.00 -28.91 -14.52
N THR A 420 47.50 -27.68 -14.62
CA THR A 420 46.75 -27.28 -15.83
C THR A 420 47.20 -25.89 -16.28
N GLY A 421 47.71 -25.85 -17.51
CA GLY A 421 48.29 -24.67 -18.14
C GLY A 421 47.25 -23.66 -18.60
N THR A 422 47.63 -22.39 -18.55
CA THR A 422 46.90 -21.26 -19.10
C THR A 422 47.07 -21.18 -20.63
N PRO A 423 46.00 -21.00 -21.42
CA PRO A 423 46.13 -20.73 -22.84
C PRO A 423 46.43 -19.25 -23.09
N PHE A 424 47.42 -19.02 -23.96
CA PHE A 424 47.87 -17.71 -24.46
C PHE A 424 46.78 -16.98 -25.25
N TYR A 425 46.62 -15.69 -24.96
CA TYR A 425 45.85 -14.73 -25.74
C TYR A 425 46.62 -14.35 -27.01
N ARG A 426 45.96 -14.44 -28.18
CA ARG A 426 46.51 -14.03 -29.49
C ARG A 426 45.72 -12.82 -30.00
N PRO A 427 46.35 -11.66 -30.25
CA PRO A 427 45.65 -10.51 -30.80
C PRO A 427 45.40 -10.67 -32.32
N PRO A 428 44.37 -10.00 -32.87
CA PRO A 428 44.03 -10.08 -34.29
C PRO A 428 45.03 -9.28 -35.13
N ALA A 429 45.32 -9.79 -36.33
CA ALA A 429 46.09 -9.10 -37.35
C ALA A 429 45.16 -8.23 -38.22
N ASP A 430 45.74 -7.14 -38.72
CA ASP A 430 45.14 -6.01 -39.46
C ASP A 430 44.20 -6.36 -40.63
#